data_AF-A0A521YRI2-F1
#
_entry.id   AF-A0A521YRI2-F1
#
_cell.length_a   1.000
_cell.length_b   1.000
_cell.length_c   1.000
_cell.angle_alpha   90.00
_cell.angle_beta   90.00
_cell.angle_gamma   90.00
#
_symmetry.space_group_name_H-M   'P 1'
#
loop_
_entity.id
_entity.type
_entity.pdbx_description
1 polymer ?
#
loop_
_entity_poly.entity_id
_entity_poly.type
_entity_poly.pdbx_seq_one_letter_code
_entity_poly.pdbx_strand_id
1 'polypeptide(L)'
;MAEPRDIDLRGVFAGAAVVLGGIVLSIAVSWAILAASDAPAEGPNAAAAPKVSGPALQTAPQRTLAEFVREKNARLESSGAVEGEPGRVHIPIEQAMQLLVQRQAK
;
A
#
# COMPACT_ATOMS: atom_id res chain seq x y z
N MET A 1 69.13 7.10 -2.17
CA MET A 1 68.04 6.12 -1.97
C MET A 1 67.73 6.15 -0.49
N ALA A 2 66.66 6.82 -0.08
CA ALA A 2 66.22 6.87 1.31
C ALA A 2 64.82 6.29 1.33
N GLU A 3 64.66 5.15 1.99
CA GLU A 3 63.37 4.53 2.27
C GLU A 3 62.98 4.90 3.71
N PRO A 4 61.92 5.70 3.92
CA PRO A 4 61.34 5.87 5.24
C PRO A 4 60.09 5.00 5.29
N ARG A 5 60.16 3.85 5.97
CA ARG A 5 58.98 3.09 6.38
C ARG A 5 59.06 2.74 7.86
N ASP A 6 59.04 3.78 8.68
CA ASP A 6 58.55 3.62 10.05
C ASP A 6 57.04 3.72 10.00
N ILE A 7 56.40 2.55 9.91
CA ILE A 7 54.97 2.42 10.15
C ILE A 7 54.80 2.51 11.65
N ASP A 8 54.22 3.61 12.13
CA ASP A 8 53.93 3.77 13.55
C ASP A 8 52.81 2.79 13.93
N LEU A 9 53.22 1.64 14.47
CA LEU A 9 52.33 0.55 14.86
C LEU A 9 51.26 1.05 15.83
N ARG A 10 51.58 2.02 16.71
CA ARG A 10 50.60 2.61 17.63
C ARG A 10 49.52 3.38 16.88
N GLY A 11 49.89 4.11 15.84
CA GLY A 11 48.93 4.80 14.96
C GLY A 11 48.02 3.81 14.22
N VAL A 12 48.59 2.72 13.72
CA VAL A 12 47.82 1.65 13.05
C VAL A 12 46.86 0.95 14.01
N PHE A 13 47.31 0.61 15.22
CA PHE A 13 46.46 -0.01 16.24
C PHE A 13 45.37 0.95 16.75
N ALA A 14 45.69 2.23 16.92
CA ALA A 14 44.71 3.25 17.29
C ALA A 14 43.64 3.39 16.20
N GLY A 15 44.04 3.45 14.93
CA GLY A 15 43.12 3.48 13.80
C GLY A 15 42.24 2.23 13.73
N ALA A 16 42.84 1.04 13.88
CA ALA A 16 42.12 -0.23 13.89
C ALA A 16 41.10 -0.31 15.04
N ALA A 17 41.48 0.17 16.23
CA ALA A 17 40.60 0.21 17.40
C ALA A 17 39.41 1.14 17.20
N VAL A 18 39.60 2.30 16.56
CA VAL A 18 38.51 3.22 16.23
C VAL A 18 37.53 2.57 15.25
N VAL A 19 38.04 1.91 14.20
CA VAL A 19 37.19 1.24 13.21
C VAL A 19 36.41 0.09 13.84
N LEU A 20 37.08 -0.78 14.61
CA LEU A 20 36.43 -1.87 15.34
C LEU A 20 35.39 -1.36 16.34
N GLY A 21 35.72 -0.31 17.10
CA GLY A 21 34.81 0.33 18.04
C GLY A 21 33.56 0.86 17.34
N GLY A 22 33.71 1.51 16.19
CA GLY A 22 32.59 2.00 15.38
C GLY A 22 31.68 0.88 14.89
N ILE A 23 32.25 -0.23 14.41
CA ILE A 23 31.49 -1.41 13.96
C ILE A 23 30.71 -2.01 15.14
N VAL A 24 31.38 -2.26 16.26
CA VAL A 24 30.74 -2.84 17.46
C VAL A 24 29.63 -1.93 17.97
N LEU A 25 29.86 -0.63 18.03
CA LEU A 25 28.86 0.35 18.45
C LEU A 25 27.65 0.35 17.50
N SER A 26 27.88 0.32 16.18
CA SER A 26 26.80 0.28 15.19
C SER A 26 25.94 -0.99 15.31
N ILE A 27 26.58 -2.15 15.52
CA ILE A 27 25.87 -3.41 15.77
C ILE A 27 25.08 -3.34 17.07
N ALA A 28 25.68 -2.84 18.15
CA ALA A 28 25.03 -2.73 19.45
C ALA A 28 23.80 -1.82 19.42
N VAL A 29 23.89 -0.66 18.75
CA VAL A 29 22.76 0.25 18.56
C VAL A 29 21.66 -0.39 17.72
N SER A 30 22.03 -1.03 16.61
CA SER A 30 21.06 -1.72 15.75
C SER A 30 20.33 -2.83 16.49
N TRP A 31 21.06 -3.62 17.29
CA TRP A 31 20.50 -4.69 18.10
C TRP A 31 19.59 -4.15 19.21
N ALA A 32 19.99 -3.08 19.90
CA ALA A 32 19.18 -2.45 20.94
C ALA A 32 17.84 -1.92 20.39
N ILE A 33 17.85 -1.32 19.18
CA ILE A 33 16.62 -0.87 18.51
C ILE A 33 15.70 -2.05 18.20
N LEU A 34 16.24 -3.14 17.65
CA LEU A 34 15.47 -4.34 17.33
C LEU A 34 14.93 -5.05 18.58
N ALA A 35 15.73 -5.11 19.66
CA ALA A 35 15.32 -5.74 20.91
C ALA A 35 14.25 -4.92 21.66
N ALA A 36 14.25 -3.60 21.50
CA ALA A 36 13.26 -2.72 22.10
C ALA A 36 11.98 -2.56 21.26
N SER A 37 11.95 -3.07 20.03
CA SER A 37 10.75 -3.02 19.19
C SER A 37 9.98 -4.33 19.31
N ASP A 38 8.70 -4.25 19.72
CA ASP A 38 7.71 -5.33 19.62
C ASP A 38 7.29 -5.56 18.14
N ALA A 39 8.23 -5.42 17.21
CA ALA A 39 7.97 -5.64 15.80
C ALA A 39 7.73 -7.15 15.60
N PRO A 40 6.57 -7.55 15.06
CA PRO A 40 6.39 -8.94 14.66
C PRO A 40 7.54 -9.33 13.73
N ALA A 41 8.14 -10.51 13.95
CA ALA A 41 9.16 -11.08 13.05
C ALA A 41 8.65 -11.26 11.60
N GLU A 42 7.34 -11.13 11.45
CA GLU A 42 6.56 -11.21 10.24
C GLU A 42 6.33 -9.81 9.67
N GLY A 43 6.91 -9.53 8.49
CA GLY A 43 6.72 -8.26 7.78
C GLY A 43 5.25 -8.02 7.38
N PRO A 44 4.91 -6.86 6.80
CA PRO A 44 3.52 -6.48 6.48
C PRO A 44 2.74 -7.50 5.61
N ASN A 45 3.45 -8.42 4.94
CA ASN A 45 2.91 -9.46 4.07
C ASN A 45 2.98 -10.87 4.65
N ALA A 46 3.43 -11.04 5.89
CA ALA A 46 3.58 -12.36 6.50
C ALA A 46 2.27 -12.88 7.12
N ALA A 47 1.24 -12.04 7.21
CA ALA A 47 -0.12 -12.51 7.44
C ALA A 47 -0.51 -13.53 6.34
N ALA A 48 -0.92 -14.72 6.77
CA ALA A 48 -1.43 -15.75 5.87
C ALA A 48 -2.52 -15.16 4.96
N ALA A 49 -2.36 -15.32 3.64
CA ALA A 49 -3.33 -14.82 2.68
C ALA A 49 -4.73 -15.34 3.06
N PRO A 50 -5.75 -14.47 3.15
CA PRO A 50 -7.09 -14.91 3.51
C PRO A 50 -7.55 -15.95 2.49
N LYS A 51 -7.96 -17.11 2.98
CA LYS A 51 -8.46 -18.20 2.13
C LYS A 51 -9.85 -17.82 1.63
N VAL A 52 -9.90 -17.14 0.47
CA VAL A 52 -11.15 -16.77 -0.18
C VAL A 52 -11.72 -17.99 -0.89
N SER A 53 -12.95 -18.37 -0.54
CA SER A 53 -13.70 -19.39 -1.27
C SER A 53 -13.85 -18.97 -2.73
N GLY A 54 -13.42 -19.83 -3.67
CA GLY A 54 -13.53 -19.57 -5.10
C GLY A 54 -14.99 -19.40 -5.55
N PRO A 55 -15.22 -18.82 -6.74
CA PRO A 55 -16.56 -18.66 -7.28
C PRO A 55 -17.25 -20.03 -7.42
N ALA A 56 -18.41 -20.20 -6.76
CA ALA A 56 -19.22 -21.41 -6.86
C ALA A 56 -20.22 -21.31 -8.02
N LEU A 57 -20.47 -22.43 -8.72
CA LEU A 57 -21.55 -22.50 -9.71
C LEU A 57 -22.90 -22.32 -9.02
N GLN A 58 -23.63 -21.26 -9.37
CA GLN A 58 -25.01 -21.05 -8.93
C GLN A 58 -25.94 -21.93 -9.76
N THR A 59 -26.84 -22.66 -9.08
CA THR A 59 -27.78 -23.60 -9.71
C THR A 59 -28.93 -22.93 -10.48
N ALA A 60 -29.26 -21.67 -10.16
CA ALA A 60 -30.34 -20.93 -10.81
C ALA A 60 -30.01 -19.42 -11.01
N PRO A 61 -29.03 -19.09 -11.87
CA PRO A 61 -28.52 -17.72 -12.02
C PRO A 61 -29.54 -16.73 -12.61
N GLN A 62 -30.57 -17.22 -13.31
CA GLN A 62 -31.52 -16.37 -14.03
C GLN A 62 -32.38 -15.49 -13.10
N ARG A 63 -32.80 -16.04 -11.94
CA ARG A 63 -33.62 -15.30 -10.98
C ARG A 63 -32.82 -14.20 -10.28
N THR A 64 -31.60 -14.53 -9.87
CA THR A 64 -30.65 -13.59 -9.26
C THR A 64 -30.24 -12.49 -10.24
N LEU A 65 -30.06 -12.83 -11.51
CA LEU A 65 -29.70 -11.84 -12.54
C LEU A 65 -30.83 -10.81 -12.77
N ALA A 66 -32.08 -11.26 -12.86
CA ALA A 66 -33.21 -10.35 -13.06
C ALA A 66 -33.40 -9.38 -11.88
N GLU A 67 -33.25 -9.87 -10.64
CA GLU A 67 -33.30 -9.04 -9.44
C GLU A 67 -32.13 -8.06 -9.37
N PHE A 68 -30.92 -8.51 -9.72
CA PHE A 68 -29.72 -7.67 -9.78
C PHE A 68 -29.86 -6.55 -10.81
N VAL A 69 -30.29 -6.88 -12.03
CA VAL A 69 -30.50 -5.89 -13.11
C VAL A 69 -31.53 -4.86 -12.69
N ARG A 70 -32.64 -5.29 -12.07
CA ARG A 70 -33.67 -4.38 -11.56
C ARG A 70 -33.12 -3.43 -10.50
N GLU A 71 -32.31 -3.92 -9.56
CA GLU A 71 -31.67 -3.09 -8.53
C GLU A 71 -30.73 -2.05 -9.14
N LYS A 72 -29.92 -2.45 -10.14
CA LYS A 72 -28.98 -1.54 -10.80
C LYS A 72 -29.69 -0.47 -11.62
N ASN A 73 -30.72 -0.84 -12.38
CA ASN A 73 -31.52 0.13 -13.13
C ASN A 73 -32.20 1.14 -12.20
N ALA A 74 -32.76 0.70 -11.07
CA ALA A 74 -33.36 1.61 -10.10
C ALA A 74 -32.38 2.68 -9.57
N ARG A 75 -31.11 2.31 -9.38
CA ARG A 75 -30.07 3.28 -8.99
C ARG A 75 -29.71 4.23 -10.12
N LEU A 76 -29.54 3.71 -11.34
CA LEU A 76 -29.16 4.50 -12.52
C LEU A 76 -30.25 5.50 -12.96
N GLU A 77 -31.51 5.15 -12.77
CA GLU A 77 -32.67 5.99 -13.14
C GLU A 77 -33.07 6.99 -12.04
N SER A 78 -32.55 6.81 -10.82
CA SER A 78 -32.87 7.71 -9.70
C SER A 78 -32.11 9.03 -9.78
N SER A 79 -32.68 10.08 -9.18
CA SER A 79 -32.02 11.38 -8.99
C SER A 79 -31.97 11.69 -7.50
N GLY A 80 -30.86 12.25 -7.01
CA GLY A 80 -30.73 12.55 -5.57
C GLY A 80 -29.39 13.16 -5.18
N ALA A 81 -29.32 13.72 -3.98
CA ALA A 81 -28.05 14.16 -3.40
C ALA A 81 -27.21 12.92 -3.04
N VAL A 82 -25.92 12.96 -3.34
CA VAL A 82 -25.00 11.91 -2.88
C VAL A 82 -24.68 12.17 -1.42
N GLU A 83 -25.06 11.26 -0.54
CA GLU A 83 -24.76 11.38 0.89
C GLU A 83 -23.23 11.45 1.11
N GLY A 84 -22.78 12.49 1.80
CA GLY A 84 -21.38 12.66 2.19
C GLY A 84 -20.56 13.67 1.37
N GLU A 85 -21.09 14.22 0.27
CA GLU A 85 -20.38 15.26 -0.51
C GLU A 85 -21.26 16.47 -0.85
N PRO A 86 -21.12 17.60 -0.13
CA PRO A 86 -21.87 18.81 -0.42
C PRO A 86 -21.54 19.33 -1.82
N GLY A 87 -22.57 19.55 -2.64
CA GLY A 87 -22.44 20.03 -4.02
C GLY A 87 -22.38 18.94 -5.10
N ARG A 88 -22.40 17.65 -4.73
CA ARG A 88 -22.50 16.54 -5.69
C ARG A 88 -23.93 15.98 -5.75
N VAL A 89 -24.52 16.00 -6.94
CA VAL A 89 -25.87 15.48 -7.21
C VAL A 89 -25.77 14.31 -8.18
N HIS A 90 -26.45 13.22 -7.85
CA HIS A 90 -26.67 12.09 -8.75
C HIS A 90 -27.78 12.45 -9.74
N ILE A 91 -27.44 12.39 -11.02
CA ILE A 91 -28.38 12.59 -12.13
C ILE A 91 -28.52 11.27 -12.90
N PRO A 92 -29.69 11.00 -13.50
CA PRO A 92 -29.90 9.80 -14.30
C PRO A 92 -28.90 9.72 -15.45
N ILE A 93 -28.43 8.52 -15.75
CA ILE A 93 -27.35 8.31 -16.70
C ILE A 93 -27.70 8.82 -18.11
N GLU A 94 -28.96 8.72 -18.52
CA GLU A 94 -29.45 9.22 -19.80
C GLU A 94 -29.26 10.74 -19.90
N GLN A 95 -29.54 11.47 -18.82
CA GLN A 95 -29.36 12.93 -18.77
C GLN A 95 -27.87 13.29 -18.75
N ALA A 96 -27.05 12.53 -18.02
CA ALA A 96 -25.61 12.72 -18.00
C ALA A 96 -25.00 12.56 -19.40
N MET A 97 -25.42 11.53 -20.14
CA MET A 97 -24.97 11.29 -21.51
C MET A 97 -25.37 12.41 -22.46
N GLN A 98 -26.59 12.92 -22.36
CA GLN A 98 -27.04 14.07 -23.17
C GLN A 98 -26.18 15.32 -22.90
N LEU A 99 -25.88 15.62 -21.63
CA LEU A 99 -25.04 16.75 -21.26
C LEU A 99 -23.59 16.59 -21.77
N LEU A 100 -23.04 15.38 -21.77
CA LEU A 100 -21.71 15.11 -22.31
C LEU A 100 -21.64 15.38 -23.82
N VAL A 101 -22.63 14.91 -24.58
CA VAL A 101 -22.71 15.16 -26.03
C VAL A 101 -22.85 16.65 -26.32
N GLN A 102 -23.72 17.36 -25.58
CA GLN A 102 -23.90 18.80 -25.75
C GLN A 102 -22.63 19.60 -25.43
N ARG A 103 -21.80 19.15 -24.48
CA ARG A 103 -20.51 19.79 -24.16
C ARG A 103 -19.43 19.54 -25.19
N GLN A 104 -19.41 18.38 -25.85
CA GLN A 104 -18.43 18.08 -26.91
C GLN A 104 -18.75 18.77 -28.24
N ALA A 105 -20.02 19.10 -28.48
CA ALA A 105 -20.47 19.77 -29.70
C ALA A 105 -20.26 21.31 -29.67
N LYS A 106 -19.62 21.84 -28.63
CA LYS A 106 -19.35 23.27 -28.42
C LYS A 106 -17.84 23.53 -28.37
#